data_AF-A0A6I5NJJ1-F1
#
_entry.id   AF-A0A6I5NJJ1-F1
#
_cell.length_a   1.000
_cell.length_b   1.000
_cell.length_c   1.000
_cell.angle_alpha   90.00
_cell.angle_beta   90.00
_cell.angle_gamma   90.00
#
_symmetry.space_group_name_H-M   'P 1'
#
loop_
_entity.id
_entity.type
_entity.pdbx_description
1 polymer ?
#
loop_
_entity_poly.entity_id
_entity_poly.type
_entity_poly.pdbx_seq_one_letter_code
_entity_poly.pdbx_strand_id
1 'polypeptide(L)'
;MPSLTTASQRGVRQTVEPEVHLTKVWSDKHVEEFTIEVCDGVSVFSSKAYVGKDFVENLISDLAGFRNHIYGGLYDFKLGEFGPEYAGGAFHARLNFQKARQALRLYTLSV
;
A
#
# COMPACT_ATOMS: atom_id res chain seq x y z
N MET A 1 -34.06 -36.68 18.07
CA MET A 1 -32.80 -37.35 18.44
C MET A 1 -32.50 -38.40 17.38
N PRO A 2 -31.31 -38.46 16.72
CA PRO A 2 -30.16 -37.54 16.79
C PRO A 2 -29.61 -37.08 15.39
N SER A 3 -28.89 -35.94 15.42
CA SER A 3 -27.63 -35.54 14.71
C SER A 3 -27.43 -35.85 13.20
N LEU A 4 -26.86 -34.95 12.37
CA LEU A 4 -25.46 -34.51 12.45
C LEU A 4 -25.18 -33.22 11.62
N THR A 5 -24.67 -32.21 12.32
CA THR A 5 -23.49 -31.38 11.99
C THR A 5 -23.15 -31.14 10.51
N THR A 6 -23.57 -30.00 9.97
CA THR A 6 -22.90 -29.36 8.81
C THR A 6 -21.56 -28.81 9.29
N ALA A 7 -20.49 -29.55 9.01
CA ALA A 7 -19.12 -29.10 9.23
C ALA A 7 -18.86 -27.84 8.40
N SER A 8 -18.71 -26.71 9.10
CA SER A 8 -18.10 -25.48 8.58
C SER A 8 -16.70 -25.83 8.10
N GLN A 9 -16.54 -25.92 6.79
CA GLN A 9 -15.22 -25.93 6.15
C GLN A 9 -14.59 -24.56 6.43
N ARG A 10 -13.83 -24.47 7.53
CA ARG A 10 -12.90 -23.37 7.76
C ARG A 10 -11.84 -23.48 6.68
N GLY A 11 -12.02 -22.70 5.61
CA GLY A 11 -11.03 -22.51 4.57
C GLY A 11 -9.69 -22.15 5.20
N VAL A 12 -8.64 -22.82 4.71
CA VAL A 12 -7.25 -22.49 5.01
C VAL A 12 -7.08 -20.99 4.72
N ARG A 13 -6.92 -20.18 5.76
CA ARG A 13 -6.55 -18.77 5.61
C ARG A 13 -5.16 -18.74 4.99
N GLN A 14 -5.07 -18.59 3.68
CA GLN A 14 -3.81 -18.23 3.03
C GLN A 14 -3.37 -16.92 3.69
N THR A 15 -2.31 -17.00 4.49
CA THR A 15 -1.77 -15.85 5.20
C THR A 15 -0.87 -15.16 4.19
N VAL A 16 -1.34 -14.05 3.62
CA VAL A 16 -0.57 -13.23 2.69
C VAL A 16 0.47 -12.46 3.52
N GLU A 17 1.64 -12.17 2.96
CA GLU A 17 2.57 -11.27 3.65
C GLU A 17 1.98 -9.86 3.68
N PRO A 18 2.17 -9.08 4.76
CA PRO A 18 1.67 -7.72 4.82
C PRO A 18 2.29 -6.87 3.71
N GLU A 19 1.46 -6.25 2.89
CA GLU A 19 1.91 -5.51 1.71
C GLU A 19 1.05 -4.27 1.45
N VAL A 20 1.65 -3.30 0.77
CA VAL A 20 0.98 -2.12 0.23
C VAL A 20 1.20 -2.10 -1.27
N HIS A 21 0.12 -2.17 -2.03
CA HIS A 21 0.12 -2.11 -3.49
C HIS A 21 -0.50 -0.82 -3.99
N LEU A 22 0.17 -0.22 -4.98
CA LEU A 22 -0.23 1.00 -5.65
C LEU A 22 -0.38 0.70 -7.14
N THR A 23 -1.61 0.74 -7.62
CA THR A 23 -1.93 0.45 -9.03
C THR A 23 -2.43 1.73 -9.69
N LYS A 24 -1.73 2.19 -10.72
CA LYS A 24 -2.16 3.33 -11.53
C LYS A 24 -3.40 2.93 -12.34
N VAL A 25 -4.52 3.63 -12.13
CA VAL A 25 -5.79 3.39 -12.82
C VAL A 25 -5.87 4.27 -14.06
N TRP A 26 -5.53 5.54 -13.92
CA TRP A 26 -5.69 6.54 -14.96
C TRP A 26 -4.68 7.68 -14.81
N SER A 27 -4.47 8.44 -15.88
CA SER A 27 -3.65 9.65 -15.86
C SER A 27 -4.04 10.60 -16.99
N ASP A 28 -3.94 11.90 -16.71
CA ASP A 28 -3.89 12.97 -17.71
C ASP A 28 -2.57 13.77 -17.61
N LYS A 29 -2.59 15.00 -18.12
CA LYS A 29 -1.46 15.93 -18.14
C LYS A 29 -1.05 16.42 -16.73
N HIS A 30 -1.95 16.42 -15.76
CA HIS A 30 -1.78 17.06 -14.46
C HIS A 30 -1.93 16.10 -13.29
N VAL A 31 -2.76 15.06 -13.44
CA VAL A 31 -3.24 14.21 -12.38
C VAL A 31 -3.14 12.74 -12.76
N GLU A 32 -2.90 11.91 -11.75
CA GLU A 32 -2.92 10.46 -11.83
C GLU A 32 -3.88 9.90 -10.76
N GLU A 33 -4.67 8.88 -11.13
CA GLU A 33 -5.51 8.13 -10.20
C GLU A 33 -4.81 6.82 -9.85
N PHE A 34 -4.74 6.51 -8.55
CA PHE A 34 -4.22 5.26 -8.02
C PHE A 34 -5.28 4.54 -7.20
N THR A 35 -5.32 3.21 -7.35
CA THR A 35 -5.89 2.31 -6.35
C THR A 35 -4.78 1.89 -5.39
N ILE A 36 -5.04 2.07 -4.10
CA ILE A 36 -4.18 1.67 -2.99
C ILE A 36 -4.82 0.46 -2.33
N GLU A 37 -4.07 -0.63 -2.23
CA GLU A 37 -4.48 -1.83 -1.51
C GLU A 37 -3.50 -2.08 -0.36
N VAL A 38 -4.03 -2.25 0.85
CA VAL A 38 -3.25 -2.58 2.04
C VAL A 38 -3.72 -3.92 2.57
N CYS A 39 -2.82 -4.88 2.63
CA CYS A 39 -3.04 -6.18 3.21
C CYS A 39 -2.28 -6.29 4.54
N ASP A 40 -2.96 -6.70 5.61
CA ASP A 40 -2.32 -7.03 6.90
C ASP A 40 -1.99 -8.53 7.04
N GLY A 41 -2.18 -9.28 5.95
CA GLY A 41 -2.05 -10.73 5.88
C GLY A 41 -3.33 -11.51 6.23
N VAL A 42 -4.39 -10.83 6.66
CA VAL A 42 -5.70 -11.42 6.97
C VAL A 42 -6.83 -10.72 6.21
N SER A 43 -6.76 -9.40 6.08
CA SER A 43 -7.76 -8.53 5.45
C SER A 43 -7.09 -7.60 4.46
N VAL A 44 -7.84 -7.21 3.43
CA VAL A 44 -7.41 -6.23 2.43
C VAL A 44 -8.33 -5.01 2.49
N PHE A 45 -7.74 -3.84 2.61
CA PHE A 45 -8.42 -2.56 2.47
C PHE A 45 -8.03 -1.94 1.12
N SER A 46 -9.00 -1.39 0.39
CA SER A 46 -8.76 -0.74 -0.90
C SER A 46 -9.35 0.67 -0.91
N SER A 47 -8.59 1.63 -1.42
CA SER A 47 -9.02 3.03 -1.59
C SER A 47 -8.49 3.60 -2.89
N LYS A 48 -9.19 4.57 -3.45
CA LYS A 48 -8.70 5.35 -4.59
C LYS A 48 -8.19 6.70 -4.11
N ALA A 49 -7.14 7.20 -4.73
CA ALA A 49 -6.62 8.53 -4.47
C ALA A 49 -6.10 9.17 -5.76
N TYR A 50 -6.16 10.50 -5.80
CA TYR A 50 -5.61 11.30 -6.87
C TYR A 50 -4.32 11.98 -6.40
N VAL A 51 -3.34 12.05 -7.30
CA VAL A 51 -2.07 12.72 -7.05
C VAL A 51 -1.64 13.54 -8.26
N GLY A 52 -0.82 14.56 -7.99
CA GLY A 52 -0.15 15.30 -9.04
C GLY A 52 0.84 14.43 -9.80
N LYS A 53 1.22 14.89 -11.00
CA LYS A 53 2.35 14.34 -11.74
C LYS A 53 3.61 14.31 -10.88
N ASP A 54 4.49 13.36 -11.20
CA ASP A 54 5.78 13.11 -10.53
C ASP A 54 5.68 12.45 -9.14
N PHE A 55 4.47 12.21 -8.60
CA PHE A 55 4.31 11.54 -7.30
C PHE A 55 5.03 10.19 -7.25
N VAL A 56 4.86 9.34 -8.26
CA VAL A 56 5.47 8.00 -8.28
C VAL A 56 6.99 8.08 -8.37
N GLU A 57 7.53 9.00 -9.18
CA GLU A 57 8.97 9.17 -9.32
C GLU A 57 9.59 9.66 -8.01
N ASN A 58 8.94 10.62 -7.35
CA ASN A 58 9.33 11.12 -6.04
C ASN A 58 9.25 10.01 -4.98
N LEU A 59 8.15 9.25 -4.95
CA LEU A 59 7.97 8.14 -4.02
C LEU A 59 9.03 7.05 -4.22
N ILE A 60 9.33 6.66 -5.47
CA ILE A 60 10.37 5.67 -5.77
C ILE A 60 11.74 6.18 -5.33
N SER A 61 12.06 7.45 -5.64
CA SER A 61 13.32 8.08 -5.24
C SER A 61 13.48 8.09 -3.72
N ASP A 62 12.44 8.50 -3.00
CA ASP A 62 12.43 8.54 -1.54
C ASP A 62 12.55 7.15 -0.92
N LEU A 63 11.82 6.16 -1.43
CA LEU A 63 11.92 4.77 -0.99
C LEU A 63 13.30 4.18 -1.27
N ALA A 64 13.94 4.56 -2.39
CA ALA A 64 15.30 4.18 -2.72
C ALA A 64 16.34 4.83 -1.78
N GLY A 65 16.07 6.03 -1.25
CA GLY A 65 16.83 6.63 -0.16
C GLY A 65 16.60 5.91 1.16
N PHE A 66 15.32 5.70 1.50
CA PHE A 66 14.89 5.07 2.74
C PHE A 66 15.44 3.65 2.93
N ARG A 67 15.49 2.83 1.88
CA ARG A 67 16.08 1.47 1.96
C ARG A 67 17.56 1.48 2.37
N ASN A 68 18.27 2.59 2.15
CA ASN A 68 19.69 2.74 2.49
C ASN A 68 19.87 3.29 3.91
N HIS A 69 18.81 3.56 4.67
CA HIS A 69 18.90 4.01 6.06
C HIS A 69 19.26 2.83 6.97
N ILE A 70 20.54 2.73 7.34
CA ILE A 70 21.12 1.61 8.10
C ILE A 70 20.68 1.61 9.58
N TYR A 71 20.32 2.77 10.15
CA TYR A 71 20.11 2.94 11.59
C TYR A 71 18.65 3.06 12.03
N GLY A 72 17.75 2.40 11.31
CA GLY A 72 16.32 2.61 11.51
C GLY A 72 15.90 3.98 10.98
N GLY A 73 14.67 4.05 10.52
CA GLY A 73 14.15 5.23 9.87
C GLY A 73 12.64 5.19 9.86
N LEU A 74 12.06 6.39 9.90
CA LEU A 74 10.66 6.61 9.64
C LEU A 74 10.55 7.29 8.28
N TYR A 75 9.68 6.76 7.43
CA TYR A 75 9.32 7.41 6.18
C TYR A 75 7.80 7.48 6.10
N ASP A 76 7.29 8.69 6.01
CA ASP A 76 5.87 8.97 5.88
C ASP A 76 5.61 9.40 4.43
N PHE A 77 4.61 8.81 3.79
CA PHE A 77 4.12 9.30 2.50
C PHE A 77 2.60 9.38 2.50
N LYS A 78 2.09 10.33 1.72
CA LYS A 78 0.67 10.66 1.66
C LYS A 78 0.18 10.78 0.23
N LEU A 79 -1.04 10.34 0.02
CA LEU A 79 -1.79 10.43 -1.24
C LEU A 79 -3.08 11.20 -0.97
N GLY A 80 -3.57 11.95 -1.96
CA GLY A 80 -4.82 12.70 -1.86
C GLY A 80 -4.71 14.09 -1.21
N GLU A 81 -3.49 14.61 -0.98
CA GLU A 81 -3.27 16.02 -0.57
C GLU A 81 -3.19 16.98 -1.79
N PHE A 82 -3.73 16.59 -2.95
CA PHE A 82 -3.66 17.37 -4.18
C PHE A 82 -4.86 18.32 -4.34
N GLY A 83 -4.95 19.35 -3.50
CA GLY A 83 -6.00 20.38 -3.58
C GLY A 83 -7.41 19.89 -3.20
N PRO A 84 -8.31 20.80 -2.80
CA PRO A 84 -9.66 20.44 -2.37
C PRO A 84 -10.50 19.79 -3.48
N GLU A 85 -10.22 20.09 -4.76
CA GLU A 85 -10.93 19.56 -5.92
C GLU A 85 -10.67 18.07 -6.16
N TYR A 86 -9.56 17.55 -5.63
CA TYR A 86 -9.16 16.15 -5.77
C TYR A 86 -9.07 15.44 -4.42
N ALA A 87 -9.78 15.95 -3.41
CA ALA A 87 -9.93 15.36 -2.07
C ALA A 87 -10.78 14.06 -2.08
N GLY A 88 -10.64 13.24 -3.12
CA GLY A 88 -11.22 11.92 -3.24
C GLY A 88 -10.24 10.88 -2.70
N GLY A 89 -10.44 10.49 -1.45
CA GLY A 89 -9.62 9.50 -0.74
C GLY A 89 -8.25 10.03 -0.32
N ALA A 90 -7.97 9.96 0.98
CA ALA A 90 -6.67 10.28 1.55
C ALA A 90 -6.04 9.00 2.08
N PHE A 91 -4.77 8.79 1.77
CA PHE A 91 -4.00 7.68 2.31
C PHE A 91 -2.71 8.20 2.91
N HIS A 92 -2.43 7.77 4.14
CA HIS A 92 -1.20 8.11 4.83
C HIS A 92 -0.57 6.81 5.31
N ALA A 93 0.63 6.53 4.83
CA ALA A 93 1.42 5.40 5.26
C ALA A 93 2.68 5.85 5.97
N ARG A 94 2.99 5.16 7.06
CA ARG A 94 4.22 5.30 7.84
C ARG A 94 5.01 4.00 7.75
N LEU A 95 6.16 4.04 7.09
CA LEU A 95 7.13 2.96 7.08
C LEU A 95 8.10 3.14 8.26
N ASN A 96 8.37 2.05 8.98
CA ASN A 96 9.29 2.07 10.12
C ASN A 96 10.25 0.88 10.05
N PHE A 97 11.55 1.14 9.94
CA PHE A 97 12.57 0.11 10.16
C PHE A 97 12.93 0.03 11.66
N GLN A 98 12.31 -0.92 12.38
CA GLN A 98 12.54 -1.05 13.82
C GLN A 98 13.89 -1.67 14.23
N LYS A 99 14.67 -2.22 13.28
CA LYS A 99 16.08 -2.62 13.44
C LYS A 99 16.61 -3.12 12.09
N ALA A 100 17.91 -3.05 11.87
CA ALA A 100 18.66 -3.30 10.62
C ALA A 100 18.54 -4.73 9.99
N ARG A 101 17.40 -5.42 10.06
CA ARG A 101 17.26 -6.81 9.59
C ARG A 101 15.96 -7.21 8.88
N GLN A 102 15.01 -6.31 8.64
CA GLN A 102 13.82 -6.65 7.85
C GLN A 102 13.73 -5.73 6.65
N ALA A 103 14.11 -6.25 5.48
CA ALA A 103 14.02 -5.56 4.20
C ALA A 103 12.56 -5.52 3.74
N LEU A 104 12.04 -4.32 3.47
CA LEU A 104 10.79 -4.15 2.74
C LEU A 104 11.03 -4.52 1.28
N ARG A 105 10.34 -5.56 0.78
CA ARG A 105 10.22 -5.82 -0.66
C ARG A 105 9.02 -5.03 -1.18
N LEU A 106 9.26 -3.96 -1.93
CA LEU A 106 8.26 -3.41 -2.83
C LEU A 106 8.38 -4.13 -4.17
N TYR A 107 7.30 -4.78 -4.62
CA TYR A 107 7.17 -5.24 -5.99
C TYR A 107 6.61 -4.08 -6.82
N THR A 108 7.46 -3.48 -7.66
CA THR A 108 7.01 -2.56 -8.70
C THR A 108 6.56 -3.40 -9.89
N LEU A 109 5.28 -3.37 -10.24
CA LEU A 109 4.81 -3.99 -11.48
C LEU A 109 5.11 -3.03 -12.64
N SER A 110 5.91 -3.50 -13.60
CA SER A 110 6.15 -2.80 -14.85
C SER A 110 4.87 -2.67 -15.67
N VAL A 111 4.73 -1.50 -16.29
CA VAL A 111 3.69 -1.08 -17.24
C VAL A 111 3.38 -2.13 -18.29
#